data_AF-F2L0M6-F1
#
_entry.id   AF-F2L0M6-F1
#
_cell.length_a   1.000
_cell.length_b   1.000
_cell.length_c   1.000
_cell.angle_alpha   90.00
_cell.angle_beta   90.00
_cell.angle_gamma   90.00
#
_symmetry.space_group_name_H-M   'P 1'
#
loop_
_entity.id
_entity.type
_entity.pdbx_description
1 polymer ?
#
loop_
_entity_poly.entity_id
_entity_poly.type
_entity_poly.pdbx_seq_one_letter_code
_entity_poly.pdbx_strand_id
1 'polypeptide(L)'
;MDSVNSEKEIEVASLGYRLAHQINLVLITLLAVTGAMLLFPDLMSWLSYAVGAPLAAFLGNPYPVSVGEELARTSHRFLGELWGVFLIVYAIYLLAFRRIRVFDALKKPIGQQIREAKALAGHYIFGRPLPDDVARELERHNVLVAYMAVLLVLGILLLSASGVLMVYSSVLGLSEDVYRLLLFLHDLGFYITLLFIFAHLFAVLHPTNRPLLIAMFGQGKAAAEWVQKHMPKFLRHVKGGSS
;
A
#
# COMPACT_ATOMS: atom_id res chain seq x y z
N MET A 1 -23.77 -33.47 -20.79
CA MET A 1 -23.46 -32.06 -20.49
C MET A 1 -22.99 -32.05 -19.07
N ASP A 2 -21.67 -32.00 -18.95
CA ASP A 2 -20.94 -32.47 -17.79
C ASP A 2 -21.17 -31.59 -16.57
N SER A 3 -21.22 -32.28 -15.43
CA SER A 3 -21.26 -31.73 -14.10
C SER A 3 -20.22 -30.62 -13.93
N VAL A 4 -20.69 -29.38 -13.86
CA VAL A 4 -19.93 -28.27 -13.29
C VAL A 4 -19.71 -28.63 -11.83
N ASN A 5 -18.60 -29.31 -11.56
CA ASN A 5 -17.96 -29.31 -10.25
C ASN A 5 -17.76 -27.83 -9.95
N SER A 6 -18.63 -27.25 -9.13
CA SER A 6 -18.43 -25.92 -8.59
C SER A 6 -17.14 -25.99 -7.80
N GLU A 7 -16.01 -25.63 -8.41
CA GLU A 7 -14.76 -25.43 -7.71
C GLU A 7 -15.07 -24.55 -6.51
N LYS A 8 -14.98 -25.10 -5.29
CA LYS A 8 -15.31 -24.36 -4.08
C LYS A 8 -14.42 -23.12 -4.05
N GLU A 9 -15.00 -21.95 -4.22
CA GLU A 9 -14.29 -20.69 -4.07
C GLU A 9 -14.11 -20.38 -2.58
N ILE A 10 -12.95 -19.85 -2.20
CA ILE A 10 -12.60 -19.51 -0.82
C ILE A 10 -12.41 -18.00 -0.72
N GLU A 11 -13.03 -17.38 0.28
CA GLU A 11 -12.82 -15.97 0.57
C GLU A 11 -11.38 -15.74 1.07
N VAL A 12 -10.63 -14.95 0.30
CA VAL A 12 -9.23 -14.56 0.56
C VAL A 12 -9.11 -13.07 0.87
N ALA A 13 -10.14 -12.27 0.59
CA ALA A 13 -10.19 -10.83 0.81
C ALA A 13 -11.62 -10.37 1.13
N SER A 14 -11.87 -10.04 2.40
CA SER A 14 -13.20 -9.57 2.84
C SER A 14 -13.58 -8.24 2.21
N LEU A 15 -14.88 -7.93 2.17
CA LEU A 15 -15.38 -6.67 1.62
C LEU A 15 -14.72 -5.45 2.27
N GLY A 16 -14.66 -5.40 3.59
CA GLY A 16 -14.04 -4.29 4.32
C GLY A 16 -12.55 -4.12 4.00
N TYR A 17 -11.82 -5.24 3.84
CA TYR A 17 -10.41 -5.21 3.44
C TYR A 17 -10.23 -4.65 2.02
N ARG A 18 -11.09 -5.04 1.08
CA ARG A 18 -11.06 -4.58 -0.31
C ARG A 18 -11.41 -3.10 -0.43
N LEU A 19 -12.47 -2.66 0.25
CA LEU A 19 -12.84 -1.24 0.30
C LEU A 19 -11.72 -0.39 0.88
N ALA A 20 -11.14 -0.82 2.01
CA ALA A 20 -10.03 -0.11 2.62
C ALA A 20 -8.80 -0.03 1.70
N HIS A 21 -8.50 -1.11 0.97
CA HIS A 21 -7.44 -1.11 -0.03
C HIS A 21 -7.72 -0.14 -1.19
N GLN A 22 -8.92 -0.16 -1.76
CA GLN A 22 -9.28 0.70 -2.90
C GLN A 22 -9.30 2.18 -2.53
N ILE A 23 -9.82 2.53 -1.34
CA ILE A 23 -9.79 3.91 -0.83
C ILE A 23 -8.34 4.36 -0.61
N ASN A 24 -7.50 3.52 0.00
CA ASN A 24 -6.06 3.80 0.13
C ASN A 24 -5.40 4.03 -1.22
N LEU A 25 -5.70 3.17 -2.22
CA LEU A 25 -5.13 3.28 -3.55
C LEU A 25 -5.47 4.64 -4.19
N VAL A 26 -6.72 5.08 -4.11
CA VAL A 26 -7.11 6.39 -4.64
C VAL A 26 -6.42 7.52 -3.89
N LEU A 27 -6.48 7.52 -2.55
CA LEU A 27 -5.91 8.59 -1.74
C LEU A 27 -4.39 8.70 -1.89
N ILE A 28 -3.67 7.57 -1.85
CA ILE A 28 -2.21 7.55 -1.99
C ILE A 28 -1.79 7.96 -3.40
N THR A 29 -2.55 7.62 -4.45
CA THR A 29 -2.28 8.08 -5.81
C THR A 29 -2.45 9.59 -5.92
N LEU A 30 -3.54 10.15 -5.41
CA LEU A 30 -3.77 11.60 -5.44
C LEU A 30 -2.72 12.36 -4.62
N LEU A 31 -2.35 11.84 -3.45
CA LEU A 31 -1.26 12.39 -2.63
C LEU A 31 0.09 12.30 -3.33
N ALA A 32 0.41 11.17 -3.95
CA ALA A 32 1.66 11.01 -4.69
C ALA A 32 1.76 11.95 -5.89
N VAL A 33 0.66 12.12 -6.64
CA VAL A 33 0.61 13.05 -7.79
C VAL A 33 0.78 14.49 -7.33
N THR A 34 -0.03 14.93 -6.36
CA THR A 34 0.06 16.31 -5.82
C THR A 34 1.40 16.57 -5.14
N GLY A 35 1.96 15.59 -4.43
CA GLY A 35 3.29 15.68 -3.82
C GLY A 35 4.40 15.74 -4.85
N ALA A 36 4.33 14.93 -5.91
CA ALA A 36 5.30 14.95 -7.01
C ALA A 36 5.32 16.29 -7.75
N MET A 37 4.16 16.94 -7.92
CA MET A 37 4.09 18.29 -8.48
C MET A 37 4.87 19.32 -7.66
N LEU A 38 4.89 19.16 -6.33
CA LEU A 38 5.58 20.08 -5.41
C LEU A 38 7.07 19.71 -5.25
N LEU A 39 7.39 18.42 -5.30
CA LEU A 39 8.76 17.91 -5.13
C LEU A 39 9.60 18.07 -6.40
N PHE A 40 8.99 17.96 -7.58
CA PHE A 40 9.65 18.07 -8.88
C PHE A 40 8.94 19.08 -9.78
N PRO A 41 8.90 20.38 -9.40
CA PRO A 41 8.10 21.39 -10.09
C PRO A 41 8.45 21.53 -11.57
N ASP A 42 9.74 21.47 -11.92
CA ASP A 42 10.18 21.55 -13.32
C ASP A 42 9.68 20.37 -14.16
N LEU A 43 9.81 19.15 -13.62
CA LEU A 43 9.41 17.90 -14.29
C LEU A 43 7.88 17.79 -14.42
N MET A 44 7.15 18.31 -13.43
CA MET A 44 5.69 18.21 -13.34
C MET A 44 4.98 19.48 -13.82
N SER A 45 5.71 20.46 -14.34
CA SER A 45 5.18 21.74 -14.83
C SER A 45 4.06 21.60 -15.86
N TRP A 46 4.14 20.59 -16.74
CA TRP A 46 3.09 20.29 -17.71
C TRP A 46 1.76 19.89 -17.03
N LEU A 47 1.83 19.17 -15.91
CA LEU A 47 0.66 18.75 -15.14
C LEU A 47 0.12 19.94 -14.34
N SER A 48 1.00 20.72 -13.70
CA SER A 48 0.65 21.98 -13.04
C SER A 48 -0.05 22.93 -14.00
N TYR A 49 0.45 23.06 -15.23
CA TYR A 49 -0.22 23.82 -16.29
C TYR A 49 -1.59 23.22 -16.64
N ALA A 50 -1.69 21.90 -16.86
CA ALA A 50 -2.92 21.25 -17.28
C ALA A 50 -4.06 21.43 -16.26
N VAL A 51 -3.76 21.35 -14.96
CA VAL A 51 -4.76 21.54 -13.90
C VAL A 51 -4.98 23.02 -13.57
N GLY A 52 -3.94 23.85 -13.70
CA GLY A 52 -3.98 25.26 -13.34
C GLY A 52 -4.58 26.17 -14.42
N ALA A 53 -4.43 25.84 -15.70
CA ALA A 53 -4.87 26.68 -16.81
C ALA A 53 -6.38 27.02 -16.80
N PRO A 54 -7.30 26.06 -16.55
CA PRO A 54 -8.72 26.38 -16.44
C PRO A 54 -9.02 27.36 -15.30
N LEU A 55 -8.39 27.16 -14.15
CA LEU A 55 -8.59 27.99 -12.96
C LEU A 55 -7.95 29.37 -13.14
N ALA A 56 -6.76 29.44 -13.74
CA ALA A 56 -6.07 30.69 -14.05
C ALA A 56 -6.86 31.54 -15.04
N ALA A 57 -7.43 30.92 -16.09
CA ALA A 57 -8.31 31.59 -17.04
C ALA A 57 -9.56 32.15 -16.35
N PHE A 58 -10.20 31.36 -15.47
CA PHE A 58 -11.36 31.81 -14.69
C PHE A 58 -11.05 32.98 -13.75
N LEU A 59 -9.87 32.98 -13.13
CA LEU A 59 -9.42 34.00 -12.19
C LEU A 59 -8.77 35.23 -12.85
N GLY A 60 -8.55 35.22 -14.18
CA GLY A 60 -7.79 36.26 -14.86
C GLY A 60 -6.30 36.31 -14.45
N ASN A 61 -5.74 35.19 -13.99
CA ASN A 61 -4.34 35.10 -13.55
C ASN A 61 -3.43 34.68 -14.72
N PRO A 62 -2.36 35.42 -15.04
CA PRO A 62 -1.49 35.10 -16.17
C PRO A 62 -0.50 33.95 -15.90
N TYR A 63 -0.48 33.36 -14.69
CA TYR A 63 0.49 32.35 -14.25
C TYR A 63 -0.18 30.98 -14.01
N PRO A 64 -0.54 30.23 -15.07
CA PRO A 64 -1.29 28.97 -14.94
C PRO A 64 -0.51 27.88 -14.19
N VAL A 65 0.81 27.81 -14.34
CA VAL A 65 1.65 26.84 -13.62
C VAL A 65 1.60 27.09 -12.11
N SER A 66 1.81 28.33 -11.67
CA SER A 66 1.75 28.70 -10.25
C SER A 66 0.36 28.48 -9.65
N VAL A 67 -0.71 28.75 -10.39
CA VAL A 67 -2.08 28.42 -9.97
C VAL A 67 -2.25 26.92 -9.76
N GLY A 68 -1.70 26.10 -10.67
CA GLY A 68 -1.72 24.64 -10.54
C GLY A 68 -0.92 24.12 -9.35
N GLU A 69 0.23 24.70 -9.06
CA GLU A 69 1.06 24.35 -7.89
C GLU A 69 0.35 24.69 -6.57
N GLU A 70 -0.31 25.84 -6.48
CA GLU A 70 -1.08 26.20 -5.28
C GLU A 70 -2.34 25.35 -5.11
N LEU A 71 -2.98 24.97 -6.21
CA LEU A 71 -4.06 23.98 -6.18
C LEU A 71 -3.55 22.62 -5.68
N ALA A 72 -2.39 22.16 -6.17
CA ALA A 72 -1.76 20.93 -5.72
C ALA A 72 -1.40 21.00 -4.23
N ARG A 73 -0.79 22.10 -3.77
CA ARG A 73 -0.45 22.34 -2.35
C ARG A 73 -1.67 22.26 -1.44
N THR A 74 -2.74 22.96 -1.80
CA THR A 74 -3.98 22.99 -1.01
C THR A 74 -4.63 21.61 -0.99
N SER A 75 -4.72 20.97 -2.16
CA SER A 75 -5.30 19.63 -2.30
C SER A 75 -4.49 18.58 -1.53
N HIS A 76 -3.16 18.63 -1.60
CA HIS A 76 -2.27 17.70 -0.92
C HIS A 76 -2.47 17.72 0.60
N ARG A 77 -2.54 18.92 1.19
CA ARG A 77 -2.78 19.11 2.62
C ARG A 77 -4.14 18.53 3.03
N PHE A 78 -5.20 18.91 2.31
CA PHE A 78 -6.55 18.43 2.59
C PHE A 78 -6.69 16.91 2.45
N LEU A 79 -6.17 16.34 1.35
CA LEU A 79 -6.16 14.90 1.13
C LEU A 79 -5.32 14.17 2.18
N GLY A 80 -4.25 14.80 2.66
CA GLY A 80 -3.38 14.24 3.70
C GLY A 80 -4.11 14.10 5.03
N GLU A 81 -4.89 15.11 5.41
CA GLU A 81 -5.74 15.06 6.60
C GLU A 81 -6.83 13.99 6.46
N LEU A 82 -7.53 13.95 5.33
CA LEU A 82 -8.55 12.95 5.04
C LEU A 82 -7.99 11.53 5.10
N TRP A 83 -6.82 11.32 4.49
CA TRP A 83 -6.12 10.04 4.51
C TRP A 83 -5.67 9.66 5.92
N GLY A 84 -5.14 10.61 6.70
CA GLY A 84 -4.77 10.41 8.10
C GLY A 84 -5.95 9.95 8.96
N VAL A 85 -7.10 10.62 8.87
CA VAL A 85 -8.34 10.22 9.57
C VAL A 85 -8.75 8.80 9.17
N PHE A 86 -8.76 8.51 7.88
CA PHE A 86 -9.09 7.18 7.37
C PHE A 86 -8.14 6.10 7.90
N LEU A 87 -6.82 6.36 7.91
CA LEU A 87 -5.82 5.45 8.45
C LEU A 87 -6.00 5.20 9.94
N ILE A 88 -6.30 6.24 10.73
CA ILE A 88 -6.57 6.11 12.17
C ILE A 88 -7.78 5.20 12.41
N VAL A 89 -8.90 5.46 11.72
CA VAL A 89 -10.12 4.65 11.83
C VAL A 89 -9.84 3.20 11.44
N TYR A 90 -9.12 2.97 10.34
CA TYR A 90 -8.78 1.64 9.88
C TYR A 90 -7.79 0.92 10.83
N ALA A 91 -6.82 1.63 11.39
CA ALA A 91 -5.90 1.08 12.39
C ALA A 91 -6.64 0.66 13.66
N ILE A 92 -7.56 1.49 14.17
CA ILE A 92 -8.42 1.16 15.32
C ILE A 92 -9.22 -0.10 15.03
N TYR A 93 -9.85 -0.18 13.86
CA TYR A 93 -10.57 -1.37 13.43
C TYR A 93 -9.67 -2.63 13.43
N LEU A 94 -8.48 -2.56 12.83
CA LEU A 94 -7.57 -3.69 12.78
C LEU A 94 -7.09 -4.13 14.18
N LEU A 95 -6.85 -3.18 15.09
CA LEU A 95 -6.41 -3.44 16.45
C LEU A 95 -7.54 -4.02 17.32
N ALA A 96 -8.71 -3.36 17.34
CA ALA A 96 -9.86 -3.77 18.15
C ALA A 96 -10.32 -5.19 17.82
N PHE A 97 -10.28 -5.57 16.55
CA PHE A 97 -10.69 -6.91 16.09
C PHE A 97 -9.51 -7.89 15.91
N ARG A 98 -8.29 -7.53 16.36
CA ARG A 98 -7.07 -8.36 16.26
C ARG A 98 -6.85 -8.94 14.85
N ARG A 99 -7.04 -8.09 13.83
CA ARG A 99 -6.95 -8.47 12.41
C ARG A 99 -5.57 -8.26 11.79
N ILE A 100 -4.59 -7.75 12.55
CA ILE A 100 -3.21 -7.57 12.11
C ILE A 100 -2.48 -8.92 12.10
N ARG A 101 -2.63 -9.68 11.01
CA ARG A 101 -1.95 -10.98 10.80
C ARG A 101 -0.82 -10.93 9.78
N VAL A 102 -0.60 -9.78 9.14
CA VAL A 102 0.46 -9.63 8.13
C VAL A 102 1.86 -9.85 8.72
N PHE A 103 2.04 -9.55 10.01
CA PHE A 103 3.32 -9.72 10.71
C PHE A 103 3.51 -11.12 11.31
N ASP A 104 2.56 -12.04 11.16
CA ASP A 104 2.71 -13.41 11.69
C ASP A 104 3.89 -14.14 11.04
N ALA A 105 4.20 -13.83 9.77
CA ALA A 105 5.37 -14.39 9.08
C ALA A 105 6.71 -14.01 9.75
N LEU A 106 6.77 -12.88 10.46
CA LEU A 106 7.98 -12.41 11.16
C LEU A 106 8.18 -13.08 12.52
N LYS A 107 7.23 -13.90 12.99
CA LYS A 107 7.39 -14.71 14.20
C LYS A 107 8.34 -15.89 14.00
N LYS A 108 8.62 -16.26 12.74
CA LYS A 108 9.57 -17.33 12.39
C LYS A 108 11.00 -16.94 12.83
N PRO A 109 11.89 -17.88 13.18
CA PRO A 109 13.31 -17.56 13.41
C PRO A 109 13.96 -16.88 12.20
N ILE A 110 14.88 -15.93 12.42
CA ILE A 110 15.52 -15.14 11.35
C ILE A 110 16.15 -16.02 10.25
N GLY A 111 16.79 -17.13 10.63
CA GLY A 111 17.36 -18.07 9.65
C GLY A 111 16.30 -18.68 8.71
N GLN A 112 15.10 -18.97 9.22
CA GLN A 112 13.98 -19.45 8.42
C GLN A 112 13.40 -18.32 7.55
N GLN A 113 13.30 -17.10 8.08
CA GLN A 113 12.87 -15.93 7.33
C GLN A 113 13.76 -15.67 6.12
N ILE A 114 15.09 -15.70 6.30
CA ILE A 114 16.06 -15.50 5.20
C ILE A 114 15.93 -16.61 4.16
N ARG A 115 15.77 -17.86 4.60
CA ARG A 115 15.62 -19.00 3.69
C ARG A 115 14.34 -18.92 2.86
N GLU A 116 13.21 -18.59 3.50
CA GLU A 116 11.93 -18.38 2.83
C GLU A 116 12.02 -17.19 1.85
N ALA A 117 12.62 -16.07 2.27
CA ALA A 117 12.80 -14.90 1.41
C ALA A 117 13.62 -15.23 0.15
N LYS A 118 14.74 -15.96 0.29
CA LYS A 118 15.57 -16.41 -0.83
C LYS A 118 14.81 -17.36 -1.77
N ALA A 119 14.05 -18.31 -1.21
CA ALA A 119 13.26 -19.25 -1.99
C ALA A 119 12.15 -18.53 -2.79
N LEU A 120 11.43 -17.61 -2.14
CA LEU A 120 10.38 -16.81 -2.78
C LEU A 120 10.93 -15.88 -3.86
N ALA A 121 12.04 -15.18 -3.59
CA ALA A 121 12.70 -14.35 -4.59
C ALA A 121 13.15 -15.20 -5.79
N GLY A 122 13.73 -16.38 -5.53
CA GLY A 122 14.11 -17.33 -6.56
C GLY A 122 12.93 -17.81 -7.42
N HIS A 123 11.79 -18.04 -6.77
CA HIS A 123 10.55 -18.44 -7.44
C HIS A 123 9.97 -17.30 -8.30
N TYR A 124 9.84 -16.10 -7.75
CA TYR A 124 9.22 -14.97 -8.46
C TYR A 124 10.10 -14.39 -9.57
N ILE A 125 11.42 -14.40 -9.41
CA ILE A 125 12.34 -13.80 -10.40
C ILE A 125 12.75 -14.81 -11.46
N PHE A 126 13.03 -16.06 -11.06
CA PHE A 126 13.62 -17.07 -11.93
C PHE A 126 12.70 -18.26 -12.22
N GLY A 127 11.45 -18.25 -11.73
CA GLY A 127 10.50 -19.34 -11.93
C GLY A 127 10.89 -20.65 -11.24
N ARG A 128 11.85 -20.64 -10.31
CA ARG A 128 12.33 -21.85 -9.64
C ARG A 128 11.22 -22.49 -8.80
N PRO A 129 11.09 -23.82 -8.74
CA PRO A 129 10.12 -24.46 -7.85
C PRO A 129 10.44 -24.12 -6.38
N LEU A 130 9.41 -23.92 -5.57
CA LEU A 130 9.59 -23.71 -4.14
C LEU A 130 9.99 -25.02 -3.47
N PRO A 131 10.97 -25.02 -2.54
CA PRO A 131 11.27 -26.17 -1.71
C PRO A 131 10.03 -26.62 -0.93
N ASP A 132 9.81 -27.93 -0.82
CA ASP A 132 8.60 -28.52 -0.22
C ASP A 132 8.32 -28.01 1.20
N ASP A 133 9.37 -27.85 1.99
CA ASP A 133 9.26 -27.39 3.37
C ASP A 133 8.84 -25.91 3.45
N VAL A 134 9.25 -25.08 2.49
CA VAL A 134 8.79 -23.68 2.38
C VAL A 134 7.35 -23.64 1.87
N ALA A 135 7.04 -24.40 0.82
CA ALA A 135 5.72 -24.46 0.22
C ALA A 135 4.62 -24.88 1.23
N ARG A 136 4.89 -25.87 2.09
CA ARG A 136 3.95 -26.33 3.13
C ARG A 136 3.69 -25.30 4.22
N GLU A 137 4.63 -24.38 4.43
CA GLU A 137 4.63 -23.40 5.51
C GLU A 137 4.15 -22.01 5.07
N LEU A 138 3.67 -21.89 3.82
CA LEU A 138 3.12 -20.66 3.27
C LEU A 138 1.80 -20.27 3.96
N GLU A 139 1.82 -19.08 4.54
CA GLU A 139 0.66 -18.39 5.10
C GLU A 139 -0.03 -17.50 4.06
N ARG A 140 -1.15 -16.88 4.43
CA ARG A 140 -1.81 -15.85 3.61
C ARG A 140 -0.85 -14.72 3.22
N HIS A 141 0.06 -14.34 4.13
CA HIS A 141 1.12 -13.37 3.90
C HIS A 141 2.46 -14.04 4.19
N ASN A 142 3.35 -14.05 3.22
CA ASN A 142 4.70 -14.59 3.38
C ASN A 142 5.67 -13.55 3.96
N VAL A 143 6.91 -13.97 4.24
CA VAL A 143 7.92 -13.09 4.84
C VAL A 143 8.21 -11.83 4.00
N LEU A 144 8.23 -11.92 2.67
CA LEU A 144 8.47 -10.76 1.80
C LEU A 144 7.31 -9.76 1.91
N VAL A 145 6.06 -10.25 1.96
CA VAL A 145 4.87 -9.41 2.17
C VAL A 145 4.92 -8.72 3.53
N ALA A 146 5.37 -9.42 4.57
CA ALA A 146 5.50 -8.82 5.90
C ALA A 146 6.56 -7.72 5.96
N TYR A 147 7.72 -7.91 5.33
CA TYR A 147 8.74 -6.86 5.22
C TYR A 147 8.28 -5.68 4.35
N MET A 148 7.54 -5.92 3.26
CA MET A 148 6.88 -4.85 2.51
C MET A 148 5.89 -4.08 3.40
N ALA A 149 5.11 -4.75 4.24
CA ALA A 149 4.22 -4.09 5.17
C ALA A 149 4.97 -3.24 6.21
N VAL A 150 6.17 -3.66 6.66
CA VAL A 150 7.04 -2.83 7.51
C VAL A 150 7.48 -1.55 6.78
N LEU A 151 7.89 -1.65 5.51
CA LEU A 151 8.25 -0.48 4.70
C LEU A 151 7.06 0.47 4.54
N LEU A 152 5.86 -0.07 4.28
CA LEU A 152 4.63 0.73 4.19
C LEU A 152 4.34 1.46 5.50
N VAL A 153 4.41 0.78 6.64
CA VAL A 153 4.18 1.39 7.96
C VAL A 153 5.19 2.49 8.23
N LEU A 154 6.48 2.25 7.97
CA LEU A 154 7.52 3.27 8.12
C LEU A 154 7.28 4.48 7.23
N GLY A 155 6.95 4.26 5.95
CA GLY A 155 6.62 5.33 5.01
C GLY A 155 5.41 6.16 5.46
N ILE A 156 4.32 5.50 5.86
CA ILE A 156 3.12 6.15 6.40
C ILE A 156 3.45 7.00 7.64
N LEU A 157 4.23 6.46 8.58
CA LEU A 157 4.59 7.16 9.80
C LEU A 157 5.40 8.42 9.50
N LEU A 158 6.42 8.30 8.64
CA LEU A 158 7.23 9.44 8.22
C LEU A 158 6.37 10.49 7.52
N LEU A 159 5.58 10.12 6.52
CA LEU A 159 4.71 11.03 5.77
C LEU A 159 3.69 11.73 6.67
N SER A 160 2.98 10.97 7.50
CA SER A 160 1.88 11.50 8.31
C SER A 160 2.39 12.39 9.44
N ALA A 161 3.40 11.93 10.19
CA ALA A 161 3.91 12.70 11.32
C ALA A 161 4.61 13.99 10.84
N SER A 162 5.47 13.90 9.82
CA SER A 162 6.11 15.09 9.27
C SER A 162 5.13 16.03 8.58
N GLY A 163 4.17 15.49 7.81
CA GLY A 163 3.18 16.28 7.06
C GLY A 163 2.30 17.11 7.99
N VAL A 164 1.75 16.49 9.03
CA VAL A 164 0.93 17.19 10.04
C VAL A 164 1.77 18.27 10.74
N LEU A 165 2.98 17.95 11.20
CA LEU A 165 3.83 18.92 11.90
C LEU A 165 4.25 20.09 11.00
N MET A 166 4.51 19.87 9.71
CA MET A 166 4.78 20.95 8.75
C MET A 166 3.56 21.86 8.54
N VAL A 167 2.36 21.29 8.38
CA VAL A 167 1.12 22.06 8.20
C VAL A 167 0.85 22.97 9.40
N TYR A 168 1.04 22.47 10.61
CA TYR A 168 0.81 23.23 11.85
C TYR A 168 2.06 23.92 12.42
N SER A 169 3.14 23.99 11.64
CA SER A 169 4.45 24.46 12.12
C SER A 169 4.43 25.86 12.73
N SER A 170 3.67 26.78 12.14
CA SER A 170 3.51 28.16 12.65
C SER A 170 2.75 28.21 13.98
N VAL A 171 1.66 27.44 14.09
CA VAL A 171 0.83 27.37 15.30
C VAL A 171 1.59 26.70 16.45
N LEU A 172 2.42 25.70 16.12
CA LEU A 172 3.26 24.98 17.06
C LEU A 172 4.56 25.74 17.41
N GLY A 173 4.84 26.87 16.76
CA GLY A 173 6.06 27.65 16.99
C GLY A 173 7.34 26.89 16.66
N LEU A 174 7.32 26.01 15.65
CA LEU A 174 8.49 25.22 15.26
C LEU A 174 9.55 26.13 14.64
N SER A 175 10.82 25.89 14.98
CA SER A 175 11.94 26.59 14.35
C SER A 175 12.10 26.18 12.88
N GLU A 176 12.79 27.02 12.12
CA GLU A 176 13.10 26.73 10.71
C GLU A 176 13.91 25.43 10.55
N ASP A 177 14.86 25.16 11.45
CA ASP A 177 15.64 23.92 11.43
C ASP A 177 14.76 22.67 11.64
N VAL A 178 13.78 22.76 12.55
CA VAL A 178 12.80 21.68 12.75
C VAL A 178 11.95 21.52 11.50
N TYR A 179 11.46 22.60 10.90
CA TYR A 179 10.69 22.53 9.66
C TYR A 179 11.48 21.85 8.53
N ARG A 180 12.75 22.21 8.34
CA ARG A 180 13.64 21.61 7.32
C ARG A 180 13.87 20.11 7.58
N LEU A 181 14.05 19.71 8.83
CA LEU A 181 14.13 18.29 9.21
C LEU A 181 12.84 17.55 8.88
N LEU A 182 11.68 18.13 9.19
CA LEU A 182 10.37 17.53 8.89
C LEU A 182 10.19 17.37 7.37
N LEU A 183 10.56 18.38 6.58
CA LEU A 183 10.53 18.29 5.12
C LEU A 183 11.40 17.14 4.61
N PHE A 184 12.64 17.03 5.08
CA PHE A 184 13.52 15.91 4.73
C PHE A 184 12.91 14.55 5.10
N LEU A 185 12.33 14.42 6.30
CA LEU A 185 11.67 13.19 6.74
C LEU A 185 10.42 12.86 5.91
N HIS A 186 9.68 13.89 5.47
CA HIS A 186 8.53 13.73 4.59
C HIS A 186 8.94 13.17 3.23
N ASP A 187 9.96 13.76 2.61
CA ASP A 187 10.50 13.32 1.32
C ASP A 187 11.08 11.91 1.43
N LEU A 188 11.81 11.61 2.51
CA LEU A 188 12.30 10.26 2.78
C LEU A 188 11.15 9.26 2.92
N GLY A 189 10.07 9.64 3.62
CA GLY A 189 8.85 8.85 3.74
C GLY A 189 8.20 8.57 2.38
N PHE A 190 8.19 9.56 1.48
CA PHE A 190 7.70 9.42 0.10
C PHE A 190 8.53 8.38 -0.67
N TYR A 191 9.86 8.47 -0.65
CA TYR A 191 10.72 7.51 -1.35
C TYR A 191 10.62 6.08 -0.78
N ILE A 192 10.54 5.93 0.55
CA ILE A 192 10.31 4.60 1.17
C ILE A 192 8.96 4.02 0.74
N THR A 193 7.92 4.84 0.69
CA THR A 193 6.59 4.43 0.21
C THR A 193 6.62 4.06 -1.26
N LEU A 194 7.40 4.76 -2.08
CA LEU A 194 7.57 4.45 -3.49
C LEU A 194 8.26 3.09 -3.70
N LEU A 195 9.28 2.76 -2.90
CA LEU A 195 9.90 1.43 -2.89
C LEU A 195 8.88 0.34 -2.53
N PHE A 196 8.02 0.59 -1.53
CA PHE A 196 6.92 -0.31 -1.22
C PHE A 196 5.98 -0.48 -2.41
N ILE A 197 5.55 0.61 -3.07
CA ILE A 197 4.63 0.55 -4.22
C ILE A 197 5.23 -0.30 -5.34
N PHE A 198 6.50 -0.09 -5.71
CA PHE A 198 7.13 -0.89 -6.76
C PHE A 198 7.25 -2.37 -6.40
N ALA A 199 7.66 -2.69 -5.17
CA ALA A 199 7.72 -4.07 -4.70
C ALA A 199 6.33 -4.72 -4.66
N HIS A 200 5.32 -3.96 -4.22
CA HIS A 200 3.94 -4.40 -4.16
C HIS A 200 3.37 -4.67 -5.56
N LEU A 201 3.57 -3.74 -6.51
CA LEU A 201 3.15 -3.91 -7.91
C LEU A 201 3.83 -5.11 -8.56
N PHE A 202 5.14 -5.27 -8.38
CA PHE A 202 5.87 -6.46 -8.83
C PHE A 202 5.24 -7.74 -8.27
N ALA A 203 4.94 -7.79 -6.97
CA ALA A 203 4.35 -8.95 -6.34
C ALA A 203 2.93 -9.25 -6.86
N VAL A 204 2.04 -8.25 -6.93
CA VAL A 204 0.63 -8.48 -7.30
C VAL A 204 0.41 -8.71 -8.80
N LEU A 205 1.29 -8.17 -9.65
CA LEU A 205 1.24 -8.38 -11.10
C LEU A 205 1.92 -9.69 -11.53
N HIS A 206 2.65 -10.36 -10.63
CA HIS A 206 3.25 -11.66 -10.92
C HIS A 206 2.15 -12.69 -11.30
N PRO A 207 2.31 -13.48 -12.38
CA PRO A 207 1.26 -14.38 -12.88
C PRO A 207 0.70 -15.34 -11.82
N THR A 208 1.56 -15.87 -10.95
CA THR A 208 1.17 -16.74 -9.82
C THR A 208 0.13 -16.09 -8.90
N ASN A 209 0.14 -14.76 -8.77
CA ASN A 209 -0.73 -14.01 -7.87
C ASN A 209 -1.96 -13.42 -8.57
N ARG A 210 -2.17 -13.69 -9.86
CA ARG A 210 -3.34 -13.21 -10.62
C ARG A 210 -4.68 -13.51 -9.92
N PRO A 211 -4.91 -14.68 -9.30
CA PRO A 211 -6.14 -14.93 -8.56
C PRO A 211 -6.34 -14.00 -7.36
N LEU A 212 -5.27 -13.57 -6.68
CA LEU A 212 -5.37 -12.57 -5.61
C LEU A 212 -5.69 -11.19 -6.13
N LEU A 213 -5.10 -10.80 -7.27
CA LEU A 213 -5.41 -9.53 -7.91
C LEU A 213 -6.88 -9.46 -8.30
N ILE A 214 -7.41 -10.51 -8.94
CA ILE A 214 -8.83 -10.63 -9.26
C ILE A 214 -9.69 -10.63 -8.00
N ALA A 215 -9.28 -11.34 -6.95
CA ALA A 215 -10.01 -11.34 -5.69
C ALA A 215 -10.08 -9.93 -5.07
N MET A 216 -8.99 -9.17 -5.09
CA MET A 216 -8.91 -7.82 -4.51
C MET A 216 -9.88 -6.84 -5.18
N PHE A 217 -9.99 -6.89 -6.50
CA PHE A 217 -10.85 -5.97 -7.28
C PHE A 217 -12.22 -6.57 -7.67
N GLY A 218 -12.43 -7.85 -7.44
CA GLY A 218 -13.64 -8.60 -7.80
C GLY A 218 -14.51 -8.95 -6.59
N GLN A 219 -14.71 -10.24 -6.34
CA GLN A 219 -15.60 -10.73 -5.26
C GLN A 219 -14.89 -11.09 -3.95
N GLY A 220 -13.57 -10.96 -3.88
CA GLY A 220 -12.80 -11.35 -2.69
C GLY A 220 -12.50 -12.84 -2.56
N LYS A 221 -12.74 -13.63 -3.62
CA LYS A 221 -12.61 -15.08 -3.61
C LYS A 221 -11.58 -15.59 -4.62
N ALA A 222 -11.02 -16.76 -4.33
CA ALA A 222 -10.14 -17.50 -5.24
C ALA A 222 -10.47 -19.00 -5.23
N ALA A 223 -10.15 -19.71 -6.32
CA ALA A 223 -10.37 -21.15 -6.44
C ALA A 223 -9.64 -21.93 -5.33
N ALA A 224 -10.32 -22.90 -4.70
CA ALA A 224 -9.76 -23.69 -3.61
C ALA A 224 -8.43 -24.37 -3.97
N GLU A 225 -8.29 -24.88 -5.20
CA GLU A 225 -7.06 -25.52 -5.65
C GLU A 225 -5.87 -24.57 -5.62
N TRP A 226 -6.08 -23.33 -6.08
CA TRP A 226 -5.06 -22.29 -6.03
C TRP A 226 -4.70 -21.93 -4.59
N VAL A 227 -5.69 -21.79 -3.71
CA VAL A 227 -5.49 -21.49 -2.27
C VAL A 227 -4.77 -22.63 -1.56
N GLN A 228 -5.08 -23.89 -1.88
CA GLN A 228 -4.40 -25.05 -1.31
C GLN A 228 -2.92 -25.09 -1.70
N LYS A 229 -2.59 -24.69 -2.94
CA LYS A 229 -1.22 -24.66 -3.44
C LYS A 229 -0.40 -23.48 -2.92
N HIS A 230 -0.99 -22.30 -2.78
CA HIS A 230 -0.26 -21.06 -2.49
C HIS A 230 -0.45 -20.55 -1.05
N MET A 231 -1.45 -21.05 -0.32
CA MET A 231 -1.77 -20.66 1.06
C MET A 231 -2.22 -21.86 1.93
N PRO A 232 -1.47 -22.98 1.95
CA PRO A 232 -1.88 -24.20 2.66
C PRO A 232 -2.13 -23.99 4.15
N LYS A 233 -1.35 -23.17 4.86
CA LYS A 233 -1.59 -22.92 6.29
C LYS A 233 -2.83 -22.07 6.54
N PHE A 234 -3.05 -21.03 5.74
CA PHE A 234 -4.29 -20.24 5.80
C PHE A 234 -5.52 -21.14 5.65
N LEU A 235 -5.48 -22.07 4.69
CA LEU A 235 -6.59 -23.00 4.47
C LEU A 235 -6.86 -23.89 5.70
N ARG A 236 -5.82 -24.34 6.40
CA ARG A 236 -5.97 -25.11 7.65
C ARG A 236 -6.64 -24.28 8.74
N HIS A 237 -6.27 -23.01 8.88
CA HIS A 237 -6.90 -22.10 9.85
C HIS A 237 -8.38 -21.85 9.53
N VAL A 238 -8.72 -21.67 8.26
CA VAL A 238 -10.11 -21.45 7.82
C VAL A 238 -10.96 -22.71 8.03
N LYS A 239 -10.43 -23.90 7.74
CA LYS A 239 -11.14 -25.18 7.91
C LYS A 239 -11.17 -25.69 9.36
N GLY A 240 -10.16 -25.36 10.15
CA GLY A 240 -10.05 -25.76 11.56
C GLY A 240 -10.72 -24.79 12.53
N GLY A 241 -11.10 -23.59 12.09
CA GLY A 241 -11.89 -22.62 12.86
C GLY A 241 -13.41 -22.77 12.70
N SER A 242 -13.86 -23.79 11.97
CA SER A 242 -15.27 -24.18 11.80
C SER A 242 -15.67 -25.39 12.65
N SER A 243 -14.94 -25.67 13.73
CA SER A 243 -15.29 -26.63 14.78
C SER A 243 -15.59 -25.91 16.09
#